data_AF-A0A916R237-F1
#
_entry.id   AF-A0A916R237-F1
#
_cell.length_a   1.000
_cell.length_b   1.000
_cell.length_c   1.000
_cell.angle_alpha   90.00
_cell.angle_beta   90.00
_cell.angle_gamma   90.00
#
_symmetry.space_group_name_H-M   'P 1'
#
loop_
_entity.id
_entity.type
_entity.pdbx_description
1 polymer ?
#
loop_
_entity_poly.entity_id
_entity_poly.type
_entity_poly.pdbx_seq_one_letter_code
_entity_poly.pdbx_strand_id
1 'polypeptide(L)'
;MNTQINATSQTVTSALTTAENYLQLFANHANFLQKMVVAFGNDFNTQNALGLKSDWLLGDFSVIPPIEIRDSAEINGANGALRETKIGFIYRGNF
;
A
#
# COMPACT_ATOMS: atom_id res chain seq x y z
N MET A 1 -31.08 7.37 7.08
CA MET A 1 -30.19 6.39 7.74
C MET A 1 -28.92 6.27 6.90
N ASN A 2 -27.78 6.72 7.42
CA ASN A 2 -26.50 6.79 6.70
C ASN A 2 -25.82 5.42 6.69
N THR A 3 -26.00 4.66 5.60
CA THR A 3 -25.34 3.37 5.35
C THR A 3 -23.90 3.50 4.84
N GLN A 4 -23.44 4.72 4.53
CA GLN A 4 -22.13 4.97 3.92
C GLN A 4 -20.96 4.90 4.91
N ILE A 5 -21.18 5.17 6.21
CA ILE A 5 -20.08 5.25 7.21
C ILE A 5 -19.58 3.86 7.65
N ASN A 6 -20.41 2.81 7.55
CA ASN A 6 -20.00 1.46 7.93
C ASN A 6 -19.28 0.71 6.80
N ALA A 7 -19.52 1.07 5.54
CA ALA A 7 -18.93 0.40 4.38
C ALA A 7 -17.45 0.78 4.16
N THR A 8 -17.08 2.02 4.46
CA THR A 8 -15.69 2.50 4.38
C THR A 8 -14.80 1.85 5.43
N SER A 9 -15.27 1.74 6.68
CA SER A 9 -14.52 1.05 7.74
C SER A 9 -14.33 -0.43 7.41
N GLN A 10 -15.37 -1.12 6.93
CA GLN A 10 -15.25 -2.53 6.57
C GLN A 10 -14.29 -2.76 5.38
N THR A 11 -14.37 -1.90 4.36
CA THR A 11 -13.49 -1.98 3.19
C THR A 11 -12.03 -1.75 3.57
N VAL A 12 -11.76 -0.77 4.45
CA VAL A 12 -10.40 -0.49 4.92
C VAL A 12 -9.86 -1.60 5.80
N THR A 13 -10.67 -2.13 6.73
CA THR A 13 -10.26 -3.29 7.54
C THR A 13 -9.94 -4.50 6.67
N SER A 14 -10.79 -4.81 5.70
CA SER A 14 -10.54 -5.92 4.77
C SER A 14 -9.30 -5.70 3.91
N ALA A 15 -9.09 -4.49 3.39
CA ALA A 15 -7.89 -4.15 2.63
C ALA A 15 -6.61 -4.27 3.48
N LEU A 16 -6.64 -3.84 4.74
CA LEU A 16 -5.52 -3.96 5.67
C LEU A 16 -5.19 -5.44 5.95
N THR A 17 -6.18 -6.24 6.31
CA THR A 17 -5.99 -7.69 6.52
C THR A 17 -5.44 -8.37 5.27
N THR A 18 -5.91 -7.99 4.07
CA THR A 18 -5.37 -8.51 2.82
C THR A 18 -3.91 -8.11 2.61
N ALA A 19 -3.55 -6.85 2.89
CA ALA A 19 -2.17 -6.37 2.78
C ALA A 19 -1.22 -7.10 3.74
N GLU A 20 -1.62 -7.26 5.00
CA GLU A 20 -0.87 -8.01 6.02
C GLU A 20 -0.60 -9.45 5.58
N ASN A 21 -1.62 -10.14 5.06
CA ASN A 21 -1.47 -11.49 4.51
C ASN A 21 -0.47 -11.54 3.34
N TYR A 22 -0.54 -10.58 2.42
CA TYR A 22 0.42 -10.51 1.32
C TYR A 22 1.84 -10.24 1.79
N LEU A 23 2.02 -9.37 2.79
CA LEU A 23 3.32 -9.07 3.37
C LEU A 23 3.92 -10.29 4.09
N GLN A 24 3.11 -11.05 4.82
CA GLN A 24 3.55 -12.27 5.48
C GLN A 24 3.96 -13.35 4.45
N LEU A 25 3.14 -13.54 3.40
CA LEU A 25 3.50 -14.42 2.29
C LEU A 25 4.79 -13.97 1.62
N PHE A 26 4.94 -12.68 1.35
CA PHE A 26 6.13 -12.09 0.75
C PHE A 26 7.38 -12.32 1.62
N ALA A 27 7.29 -12.08 2.93
CA ALA A 27 8.36 -12.29 3.91
C ALA A 27 8.86 -13.75 3.93
N ASN A 28 7.94 -14.71 3.75
CA ASN A 28 8.25 -16.13 3.76
C ASN A 28 8.95 -16.63 2.48
N HIS A 29 9.09 -15.81 1.45
CA HIS A 29 9.79 -16.23 0.24
C HIS A 29 11.30 -16.40 0.48
N ALA A 30 11.86 -17.50 -0.02
CA ALA A 30 13.30 -17.76 0.02
C ALA A 30 14.12 -16.65 -0.69
N ASN A 31 13.53 -16.01 -1.70
CA ASN A 31 14.15 -14.92 -2.46
C ASN A 31 13.70 -13.51 -2.01
N PHE A 32 13.27 -13.35 -0.76
CA PHE A 32 12.80 -12.06 -0.21
C PHE A 32 13.73 -10.88 -0.56
N LEU A 33 15.03 -10.97 -0.27
CA LEU A 33 15.97 -9.86 -0.54
C LEU A 33 16.12 -9.55 -2.03
N GLN A 34 16.08 -10.57 -2.90
CA GLN A 34 16.13 -10.37 -4.34
C GLN A 34 14.87 -9.63 -4.83
N LYS A 35 13.71 -9.94 -4.25
CA LYS A 35 12.48 -9.21 -4.55
C LYS A 35 12.51 -7.78 -4.00
N MET A 36 13.15 -7.55 -2.85
CA MET A 36 13.40 -6.19 -2.33
C MET A 36 14.28 -5.39 -3.30
N VAL A 37 15.32 -6.01 -3.89
CA VAL A 37 16.14 -5.37 -4.93
C VAL A 37 15.30 -4.96 -6.15
N VAL A 38 14.38 -5.81 -6.59
CA VAL A 38 13.51 -5.50 -7.74
C VAL A 38 12.59 -4.31 -7.46
N ALA A 39 12.07 -4.20 -6.23
CA ALA A 39 11.12 -3.15 -5.88
C ALA A 39 11.79 -1.82 -5.50
N PHE A 40 12.92 -1.87 -4.80
CA PHE A 40 13.53 -0.71 -4.14
C PHE A 40 14.94 -0.38 -4.68
N GLY A 41 15.44 -1.12 -5.66
CA GLY A 41 16.82 -0.99 -6.16
C GLY A 41 17.84 -1.61 -5.21
N ASN A 42 19.13 -1.31 -5.41
CA ASN A 42 20.21 -1.95 -4.64
C ASN A 42 20.59 -1.19 -3.36
N ASP A 43 20.06 0.01 -3.16
CA ASP A 43 20.52 0.94 -2.09
C ASP A 43 19.66 0.86 -0.82
N PHE A 44 18.71 -0.08 -0.73
CA PHE A 44 17.92 -0.24 0.49
C PHE A 44 18.77 -0.77 1.64
N ASN A 45 18.45 -0.34 2.86
CA ASN A 45 19.10 -0.86 4.05
C ASN A 45 18.69 -2.33 4.26
N THR A 46 19.63 -3.25 3.99
CA THR A 46 19.39 -4.70 4.10
C THR A 46 19.04 -5.12 5.52
N GLN A 47 19.61 -4.48 6.54
CA GLN A 47 19.31 -4.79 7.93
C GLN A 47 17.86 -4.43 8.28
N ASN A 48 17.38 -3.28 7.82
CA ASN A 48 15.99 -2.87 8.01
C ASN A 48 15.04 -3.81 7.25
N ALA A 49 15.39 -4.24 6.04
CA ALA A 49 14.59 -5.20 5.28
C ALA A 49 14.50 -6.57 5.98
N LEU A 50 15.58 -7.03 6.61
CA LEU A 50 15.57 -8.26 7.40
C LEU A 50 14.77 -8.11 8.70
N GLY A 51 14.77 -6.92 9.32
CA GLY A 51 13.87 -6.58 10.41
C GLY A 51 12.41 -6.72 9.98
N LEU A 52 12.01 -6.03 8.90
CA LEU A 52 10.66 -6.14 8.34
C LEU A 52 10.27 -7.59 8.03
N LYS A 53 11.17 -8.39 7.47
CA LYS A 53 10.93 -9.82 7.24
C LYS A 53 10.63 -10.57 8.53
N SER A 54 11.39 -10.33 9.59
CA SER A 54 11.18 -10.98 10.89
C SER A 54 9.83 -10.60 11.47
N ASP A 55 9.51 -9.31 11.48
CA ASP A 55 8.29 -8.77 12.07
C ASP A 55 7.05 -9.33 11.34
N TRP A 56 7.04 -9.25 10.00
CA TRP A 56 5.92 -9.76 9.19
C TRP A 56 5.72 -11.27 9.31
N LEU A 57 6.80 -12.06 9.49
CA LEU A 57 6.68 -13.50 9.73
C LEU A 57 6.01 -13.81 11.07
N LEU A 58 6.29 -13.00 12.10
CA LEU A 58 5.67 -13.09 13.42
C LEU A 58 4.24 -12.52 13.44
N GLY A 59 3.77 -11.94 12.33
CA GLY A 59 2.49 -11.25 12.26
C GLY A 59 2.52 -9.90 12.98
N ASP A 60 3.71 -9.35 13.25
CA ASP A 60 3.88 -8.01 13.78
C ASP A 60 3.91 -7.00 12.62
N PHE A 61 2.85 -6.21 12.54
CA PHE A 61 2.68 -5.13 11.57
C PHE A 61 2.66 -3.75 12.23
N SER A 62 3.06 -3.65 13.50
CA SER A 62 3.07 -2.39 14.25
C SER A 62 3.99 -1.33 13.65
N VAL A 63 4.98 -1.77 12.86
CA VAL A 63 5.87 -0.90 12.06
C VAL A 63 5.16 -0.24 10.89
N ILE A 64 4.00 -0.76 10.45
CA ILE A 64 3.17 -0.12 9.44
C ILE A 64 2.44 1.04 10.13
N PRO A 65 2.65 2.29 9.68
CA PRO A 65 1.97 3.42 10.28
C PRO A 65 0.44 3.24 10.17
N PRO A 66 -0.32 3.68 11.18
CA PRO A 66 -1.77 3.63 11.15
C PRO A 66 -2.30 4.25 9.85
N ILE A 67 -3.16 3.52 9.14
CA ILE A 67 -3.80 4.04 7.94
C ILE A 67 -4.83 5.08 8.36
N GLU A 68 -4.59 6.33 7.98
CA GLU A 68 -5.55 7.41 8.16
C GLU A 68 -6.28 7.68 6.84
N ILE A 69 -7.62 7.60 6.84
CA ILE A 69 -8.44 7.98 5.69
C ILE A 69 -8.62 9.49 5.75
N ARG A 70 -7.87 10.21 4.91
CA ARG A 70 -8.03 11.65 4.71
C ARG A 70 -8.85 11.92 3.46
N ASP A 71 -9.60 13.03 3.46
CA ASP A 71 -10.31 13.47 2.26
C ASP A 71 -9.30 13.75 1.14
N SER A 72 -9.66 13.47 -0.11
CA SER A 72 -8.78 13.70 -1.25
C SER A 72 -8.37 15.18 -1.38
N ALA A 73 -9.19 16.10 -0.88
CA ALA A 73 -8.88 17.53 -0.77
C ALA A 73 -7.79 17.84 0.27
N GLU A 74 -7.60 17.00 1.30
CA GLU A 74 -6.57 17.16 2.33
C GLU A 74 -5.20 16.58 1.90
N ILE A 75 -5.19 15.67 0.91
CA ILE A 75 -3.99 14.94 0.46
C ILE A 75 -3.14 15.74 -0.56
N ASN A 76 -3.59 16.94 -0.96
CA ASN A 76 -2.81 17.99 -1.67
C ASN A 76 -1.76 17.48 -2.69
N GLY A 77 -2.10 16.51 -3.53
CA GLY A 77 -1.25 16.05 -4.63
C GLY A 77 -0.13 15.08 -4.24
N ALA A 78 -0.31 14.23 -3.23
CA ALA A 78 0.57 13.08 -2.98
C ALA A 78 0.50 12.03 -4.12
N ASN A 79 1.08 12.36 -5.28
CA ASN A 79 1.18 11.50 -6.48
C ASN A 79 1.95 10.19 -6.24
N GLY A 80 2.57 10.00 -5.07
CA GLY A 80 3.22 8.76 -4.66
C GLY A 80 2.29 7.72 -4.02
N ALA A 81 1.11 8.12 -3.52
CA ALA A 81 0.15 7.22 -2.87
C ALA A 81 -0.93 6.70 -3.83
N LEU A 82 -1.15 7.41 -4.95
CA LEU A 82 -2.10 7.02 -5.99
C LEU A 82 -1.31 6.78 -7.28
N ARG A 83 -1.31 5.54 -7.77
CA ARG A 83 -0.88 5.26 -9.14
C ARG A 83 -1.85 5.99 -10.06
N GLU A 84 -1.34 6.94 -10.83
CA GLU A 84 -2.11 7.97 -11.54
C GLU A 84 -3.45 7.52 -12.14
N THR A 85 -4.44 8.37 -11.88
CA THR A 85 -5.69 8.51 -12.60
C THR A 85 -5.48 8.44 -14.11
N LYS A 86 -5.97 7.38 -14.74
CA LYS A 86 -6.21 7.39 -16.19
C LYS A 86 -7.49 8.20 -16.46
N ILE A 87 -7.37 9.52 -16.59
CA ILE A 87 -8.46 10.32 -17.16
C ILE A 87 -8.49 10.10 -18.67
N GLY A 88 -9.38 9.22 -19.14
CA GLY A 88 -9.80 9.21 -20.53
C GLY A 88 -10.88 10.26 -20.72
N PHE A 89 -10.67 11.22 -21.63
CA PHE A 89 -11.64 11.80 -22.59
C PHE A 89 -10.86 12.78 -23.49
N ILE A 90 -10.54 12.38 -24.72
CA ILE A 90 -10.14 13.33 -25.77
C ILE A 90 -11.40 13.63 -26.59
N TYR A 91 -12.05 14.76 -26.29
CA TYR A 91 -12.89 15.44 -27.27
C TYR A 91 -12.04 16.51 -27.95
N ARG A 92 -11.81 16.38 -29.26
CA ARG A 92 -11.39 17.50 -30.11
C ARG A 92 -12.39 17.63 -31.24
N GLY A 93 -13.10 18.76 -31.24
CA GLY A 93 -14.22 19.06 -32.12
C GLY A 93 -13.83 19.46 -33.53
N ASN A 94 -14.85 19.51 -34.38
CA ASN A 94 -14.86 20.11 -35.71
C ASN A 94 -14.55 21.62 -35.63
N PHE A 95 -13.52 22.05 -36.36
CA PHE A 95 -13.55 23.23 -37.24
C PHE A 95 -12.66 22.93 -38.46
#